data_AF-A0A834B360-F1
#
_entry.id   AF-A0A834B360-F1
#
_cell.length_a   1.000
_cell.length_b   1.000
_cell.length_c   1.000
_cell.angle_alpha   90.00
_cell.angle_beta   90.00
_cell.angle_gamma   90.00
#
_symmetry.space_group_name_H-M   'P 1'
#
loop_
_entity.id
_entity.type
_entity.pdbx_description
1 polymer ?
#
loop_
_entity_poly.entity_id
_entity_poly.type
_entity_poly.pdbx_seq_one_letter_code
_entity_poly.pdbx_strand_id
1 'polypeptide(L)'
;MKLRRKTGYSFVNCKKALDTCGGDLKQAESWLHEQAQKEGWSKAAKLHGRKTKEGLIGLLQEENTTVLVEVNCETDFVSRNLKFQQLVQQVALGTMLHCQSLKDQLSTYSKVRH
;
A
#
# COMPACT_ATOMS: atom_id res chain seq x y z
N MET A 1 -6.93 -8.80 24.24
CA MET A 1 -6.95 -9.79 23.11
C MET A 1 -7.86 -9.36 21.95
N LYS A 2 -9.06 -8.82 22.19
CA LYS A 2 -10.04 -8.46 21.14
C LYS A 2 -9.49 -7.50 20.07
N LEU A 3 -8.85 -6.40 20.48
CA LEU A 3 -8.30 -5.40 19.55
C LEU A 3 -7.22 -5.97 18.60
N ARG A 4 -6.31 -6.79 19.14
CA ARG A 4 -5.27 -7.46 18.34
C ARG A 4 -5.85 -8.44 17.31
N ARG A 5 -6.87 -9.23 17.70
CA ARG A 5 -7.52 -10.14 16.76
C ARG A 5 -8.21 -9.39 15.61
N LYS A 6 -8.79 -8.23 15.90
CA LYS A 6 -9.47 -7.40 14.91
C LYS A 6 -8.50 -6.72 13.94
N THR A 7 -7.40 -6.20 14.44
CA THR A 7 -6.50 -5.30 13.67
C THR A 7 -5.21 -5.94 13.20
N GLY A 8 -4.76 -7.02 13.85
CA GLY A 8 -3.50 -7.69 13.54
C GLY A 8 -2.23 -6.94 13.98
N TYR A 9 -2.33 -5.80 14.67
CA TYR A 9 -1.17 -5.08 15.20
C TYR A 9 -0.47 -5.85 16.34
N SER A 10 0.78 -5.45 16.65
CA SER A 10 1.56 -6.07 17.73
C SER A 10 0.86 -5.93 19.08
N PHE A 11 1.15 -6.85 20.00
CA PHE A 11 0.57 -6.81 21.35
C PHE A 11 0.89 -5.50 22.07
N VAL A 12 2.14 -5.01 21.93
CA VAL A 12 2.61 -3.76 22.53
C VAL A 12 1.82 -2.56 22.00
N ASN A 13 1.61 -2.48 20.68
CA ASN A 13 0.85 -1.38 20.09
C ASN A 13 -0.62 -1.43 20.53
N CYS A 14 -1.24 -2.62 20.54
CA CYS A 14 -2.61 -2.75 21.03
C CYS A 14 -2.77 -2.40 22.51
N LYS A 15 -1.78 -2.73 23.36
CA LYS A 15 -1.80 -2.34 24.77
C LYS A 15 -1.68 -0.82 24.91
N LYS A 16 -0.70 -0.22 24.25
CA LYS A 16 -0.49 1.24 24.26
C LYS A 16 -1.72 2.01 23.77
N ALA A 17 -2.38 1.52 22.72
CA ALA A 17 -3.61 2.12 22.21
C ALA A 17 -4.75 2.09 23.24
N LEU A 18 -4.95 0.95 23.91
CA LEU A 18 -5.96 0.82 24.95
C LEU A 18 -5.66 1.70 26.16
N ASP A 19 -4.39 1.75 26.60
CA ASP A 19 -3.96 2.59 27.72
C ASP A 19 -4.17 4.09 27.39
N THR A 20 -3.89 4.50 26.14
CA THR A 20 -4.06 5.90 25.69
C THR A 20 -5.52 6.29 25.52
N CYS A 21 -6.38 5.35 25.12
CA CYS A 21 -7.81 5.59 24.87
C CYS A 21 -8.71 5.17 26.04
N GLY A 22 -8.17 5.00 27.25
CA GLY A 22 -8.95 4.65 28.44
C GLY A 22 -9.72 3.32 28.31
N GLY A 23 -9.23 2.38 27.50
CA GLY A 23 -9.86 1.09 27.25
C GLY A 23 -10.98 1.10 26.19
N ASP A 24 -11.30 2.24 25.56
CA ASP A 24 -12.27 2.30 24.47
C ASP A 24 -11.73 1.61 23.22
N LEU A 25 -12.40 0.54 22.77
CA LEU A 25 -11.96 -0.27 21.64
C LEU A 25 -12.03 0.47 20.29
N LYS A 26 -13.04 1.33 20.07
CA LYS A 26 -13.20 2.04 18.80
C LYS A 26 -12.17 3.16 18.69
N GLN A 27 -11.98 3.91 19.76
CA GLN A 27 -10.95 4.95 19.80
C GLN A 27 -9.55 4.35 19.69
N ALA A 28 -9.29 3.24 20.39
CA ALA A 28 -8.00 2.54 20.30
C ALA A 28 -7.73 2.00 18.89
N GLU A 29 -8.76 1.55 18.17
CA GLU A 29 -8.64 1.14 16.76
C GLU A 29 -8.29 2.32 15.86
N SER A 30 -9.02 3.44 15.96
CA SER A 30 -8.72 4.67 15.19
C SER A 30 -7.29 5.16 15.47
N TRP A 31 -6.93 5.22 16.76
CA TRP A 31 -5.60 5.61 17.20
C TRP A 31 -4.52 4.69 16.62
N LEU A 32 -4.74 3.36 16.59
CA LEU A 32 -3.81 2.41 15.97
C LEU A 32 -3.61 2.68 14.48
N HIS A 33 -4.67 2.99 13.74
CA HIS A 33 -4.57 3.31 12.32
C HIS A 33 -3.76 4.58 12.07
N GLU A 34 -4.02 5.65 12.82
CA GLU A 34 -3.27 6.90 12.72
C GLU A 34 -1.79 6.70 13.09
N GLN A 35 -1.51 5.97 14.17
CA GLN A 35 -0.13 5.67 14.57
C GLN A 35 0.56 4.76 13.57
N ALA A 36 -0.12 3.79 12.98
CA ALA A 36 0.46 2.90 11.97
C ALA A 36 0.98 3.68 10.77
N GLN A 37 0.25 4.72 10.33
CA GLN A 37 0.72 5.60 9.27
C GLN A 37 1.99 6.34 9.72
N LYS A 38 1.96 7.03 10.86
CA LYS A 38 3.13 7.78 11.36
C LYS A 38 4.37 6.91 11.57
N GLU A 39 4.21 5.75 12.20
CA GLU A 39 5.29 4.79 12.42
C GLU A 39 5.79 4.18 11.11
N GLY A 40 4.89 3.97 10.14
CA GLY A 40 5.23 3.46 8.82
C GLY A 40 6.27 4.34 8.12
N TRP A 41 6.05 5.66 8.11
CA TRP A 41 6.99 6.62 7.52
C TRP A 41 8.34 6.62 8.23
N SER A 42 8.35 6.60 9.57
CA SER A 42 9.59 6.55 10.34
C SER A 42 10.37 5.25 10.10
N LYS A 43 9.69 4.10 10.03
CA LYS A 43 10.32 2.81 9.72
C LYS A 43 10.84 2.80 8.29
N ALA A 44 10.07 3.27 7.31
CA ALA A 44 10.50 3.35 5.92
C ALA A 44 11.81 4.16 5.80
N ALA A 45 11.90 5.33 6.44
CA ALA A 45 13.11 6.13 6.46
C ALA A 45 14.32 5.40 7.07
N LYS A 46 14.11 4.63 8.16
CA LYS A 46 15.18 3.85 8.80
C LYS A 46 15.63 2.63 7.99
N LEU A 47 14.73 2.05 7.20
CA LEU A 47 15.01 0.90 6.35
C LEU A 47 15.54 1.32 4.97
N HIS A 48 15.47 2.61 4.65
CA HIS A 48 16.00 3.16 3.41
C HIS A 48 17.50 2.85 3.26
N GLY A 49 17.92 2.53 2.04
CA GLY A 49 19.30 2.15 1.72
C GLY A 49 19.63 0.67 1.96
N ARG A 50 18.71 -0.11 2.58
CA ARG A 50 18.84 -1.57 2.60
C ARG A 50 18.67 -2.14 1.20
N LYS A 51 19.32 -3.27 0.96
CA LYS A 51 19.31 -3.97 -0.33
C LYS A 51 18.00 -4.75 -0.51
N THR A 52 17.22 -4.38 -1.51
CA THR A 52 15.95 -5.02 -1.87
C THR A 52 16.04 -5.70 -3.23
N LYS A 53 16.62 -6.90 -3.28
CA LYS A 53 16.82 -7.66 -4.54
C LYS A 53 15.68 -8.62 -4.89
N GLU A 54 14.83 -8.92 -3.92
CA GLU A 54 13.65 -9.75 -4.12
C GLU A 54 12.45 -8.86 -4.45
N GLY A 55 11.33 -9.44 -4.87
CA GLY A 55 10.14 -8.67 -5.19
C GLY A 55 9.12 -9.42 -6.02
N LEU A 56 8.19 -8.67 -6.61
CA LEU A 56 7.25 -9.17 -7.59
C LEU A 56 7.13 -8.20 -8.77
N ILE A 57 6.88 -8.79 -9.94
CA ILE A 57 6.40 -8.06 -11.11
C ILE A 57 4.88 -8.21 -11.16
N GLY A 58 4.16 -7.10 -11.10
CA GLY A 58 2.72 -7.03 -11.32
C GLY A 58 2.41 -6.66 -12.76
N LEU A 59 1.56 -7.44 -13.42
CA LEU A 59 1.01 -7.14 -14.74
C LEU A 59 -0.50 -6.93 -14.59
N LEU A 60 -1.00 -5.78 -15.03
CA LEU A 60 -2.42 -5.48 -15.07
C LEU A 60 -2.79 -4.99 -16.46
N GLN A 61 -3.79 -5.63 -17.06
CA GLN A 61 -4.35 -5.25 -18.34
C GLN A 61 -5.82 -4.89 -18.17
N GLU A 62 -6.20 -3.71 -18.64
CA GLU A 62 -7.59 -3.25 -18.73
C GLU A 62 -7.81 -2.69 -20.13
N GLU A 63 -8.76 -3.29 -20.86
CA GLU A 63 -9.06 -2.97 -22.25
C GLU A 63 -7.80 -2.92 -23.14
N ASN A 64 -7.48 -1.73 -23.66
CA ASN A 64 -6.34 -1.44 -24.53
C ASN A 64 -5.16 -0.78 -23.77
N THR A 65 -5.13 -0.93 -22.44
CA THR A 65 -4.06 -0.42 -21.58
C THR A 65 -3.46 -1.56 -20.80
N THR A 66 -2.14 -1.62 -20.74
CA THR A 66 -1.41 -2.60 -19.95
C THR A 66 -0.33 -1.88 -19.17
N VAL A 67 -0.26 -2.17 -17.87
CA VAL A 67 0.77 -1.65 -16.98
C VAL A 67 1.57 -2.81 -16.40
N LEU A 68 2.88 -2.60 -16.32
CA LEU A 68 3.83 -3.48 -15.67
C LEU A 68 4.49 -2.70 -14.53
N VAL A 69 4.48 -3.27 -13.33
CA VAL A 69 5.08 -2.65 -12.15
C VAL A 69 6.05 -3.63 -11.49
N GLU A 70 7.22 -3.15 -11.09
CA GLU A 70 8.16 -3.89 -10.24
C GLU A 70 8.11 -3.30 -8.84
N VAL A 71 7.88 -4.16 -7.83
CA VAL A 71 7.92 -3.76 -6.43
C VAL A 71 8.89 -4.69 -5.70
N ASN A 72 9.98 -4.12 -5.18
CA ASN A 72 11.03 -4.88 -4.53
C ASN A 72 10.86 -4.95 -3.00
N CYS A 73 11.43 -6.00 -2.40
CA CYS A 73 11.53 -6.21 -0.96
C CYS A 73 12.88 -6.88 -0.60
N GLU A 74 13.17 -6.98 0.70
CA GLU A 74 14.44 -7.52 1.19
C GLU A 74 14.56 -9.04 0.99
N THR A 75 13.45 -9.80 1.12
CA THR A 75 13.45 -11.27 1.08
C THR A 75 12.26 -11.83 0.30
N ASP A 76 12.40 -13.07 -0.17
CA ASP A 76 11.35 -13.81 -0.90
C ASP A 76 10.18 -14.23 0.01
N PHE A 77 10.43 -14.43 1.31
CA PHE A 77 9.37 -14.64 2.29
C PHE A 77 8.38 -13.47 2.34
N VAL A 78 8.88 -12.24 2.16
CA VAL A 78 8.03 -11.04 2.10
C VAL A 78 7.25 -11.00 0.79
N SER A 79 7.89 -11.30 -0.35
CA SER A 79 7.23 -11.25 -1.67
C SER A 79 6.07 -12.25 -1.77
N ARG A 80 6.18 -13.40 -1.10
CA ARG A 80 5.12 -14.44 -1.04
C ARG A 80 3.98 -14.11 -0.07
N ASN A 81 4.09 -13.05 0.74
CA ASN A 81 3.06 -12.67 1.69
C ASN A 81 1.88 -11.98 1.01
N LEU A 82 0.64 -12.34 1.39
CA LEU A 82 -0.57 -11.75 0.82
C LEU A 82 -0.64 -10.22 0.96
N LYS A 83 -0.14 -9.65 2.07
CA LYS A 83 -0.10 -8.19 2.25
C LYS A 83 0.81 -7.49 1.24
N PHE A 84 1.92 -8.14 0.87
CA PHE A 84 2.82 -7.61 -0.14
C PHE A 84 2.21 -7.72 -1.54
N GLN A 85 1.56 -8.84 -1.85
CA GLN A 85 0.82 -9.01 -3.11
C GLN A 85 -0.31 -7.97 -3.25
N GLN A 86 -1.04 -7.69 -2.17
CA GLN A 86 -2.04 -6.62 -2.12
C GLN A 86 -1.41 -5.25 -2.40
N LEU A 87 -0.23 -4.94 -1.83
CA LEU A 87 0.48 -3.70 -2.13
C LEU A 87 0.82 -3.60 -3.62
N VAL A 88 1.38 -4.66 -4.23
CA VAL A 88 1.69 -4.71 -5.67
C VAL A 88 0.44 -4.45 -6.51
N GLN A 89 -0.69 -5.06 -6.14
CA GLN A 89 -1.97 -4.82 -6.81
C GLN A 89 -2.41 -3.36 -6.70
N GLN A 90 -2.32 -2.73 -5.53
CA GLN A 90 -2.68 -1.32 -5.35
C GLN A 90 -1.78 -0.40 -6.18
N VAL A 91 -0.48 -0.71 -6.28
CA VAL A 91 0.47 0.04 -7.13
C VAL A 91 0.09 -0.10 -8.61
N ALA A 92 -0.26 -1.32 -9.07
CA ALA A 92 -0.68 -1.56 -10.44
C ALA A 92 -1.98 -0.79 -10.78
N LEU A 93 -2.99 -0.85 -9.90
CA LEU A 93 -4.25 -0.11 -10.06
C LEU A 93 -4.03 1.40 -10.11
N GLY A 94 -3.24 1.95 -9.18
CA GLY A 94 -2.89 3.37 -9.17
C GLY A 94 -2.17 3.82 -10.45
N THR A 95 -1.28 2.96 -10.96
CA THR A 95 -0.57 3.19 -12.23
C THR A 95 -1.54 3.16 -13.42
N MET A 96 -2.48 2.20 -13.45
CA MET A 96 -3.50 2.10 -14.50
C MET A 96 -4.37 3.36 -14.55
N LEU A 97 -4.87 3.81 -13.39
CA LEU A 97 -5.68 5.03 -13.29
C LEU A 97 -4.92 6.26 -13.78
N HIS A 98 -3.63 6.38 -13.45
CA HIS A 98 -2.79 7.45 -13.97
C HIS A 98 -2.66 7.40 -15.50
N CYS A 99 -2.40 6.22 -16.07
CA CYS A 99 -2.29 6.02 -17.52
C CYS A 99 -3.60 6.34 -18.26
N GLN A 100 -4.75 5.94 -17.71
CA GLN A 100 -6.07 6.23 -18.28
C GLN A 100 -6.35 7.74 -18.27
N SER A 101 -6.04 8.43 -17.17
CA SER A 101 -6.18 9.90 -17.08
C SER A 101 -5.36 10.64 -18.15
N LEU A 102 -4.17 10.15 -18.49
CA LEU A 102 -3.36 10.72 -19.58
C LEU A 102 -3.98 10.49 -20.96
N LYS A 103 -4.61 9.32 -21.20
CA LYS A 103 -5.32 9.05 -22.46
C LYS A 103 -6.50 10.00 -22.66
N ASP A 104 -7.25 10.28 -21.59
CA ASP A 104 -8.38 11.22 -21.65
C ASP A 104 -7.89 12.62 -22.04
N GLN A 105 -6.76 13.09 -21.48
CA GLN A 105 -6.16 14.37 -21.87
C GLN A 105 -5.72 14.41 -23.33
N LEU A 106 -5.12 13.33 -23.85
CA LEU A 106 -4.67 13.25 -25.24
C LEU A 106 -5.84 13.17 -26.25
N SER A 107 -6.94 12.53 -25.87
CA SER A 107 -8.15 12.44 -26.72
C SER A 107 -8.87 13.77 -26.95
N THR A 108 -8.54 14.80 -26.16
CA THR A 108 -9.09 16.16 -26.32
C THR A 108 -8.47 16.90 -27.52
N TYR A 109 -7.36 16.42 -28.07
CA TYR A 109 -6.76 16.95 -29.30
C TYR A 109 -7.27 16.17 -30.53
N SER A 110 -8.14 16.79 -31.32
CA SER A 110 -8.58 16.26 -32.62
C SER A 110 -8.34 17.28 -33.73
N LYS A 111 -7.47 16.92 -34.70
CA LYS A 111 -7.29 17.67 -35.94
C LYS A 111 -8.29 17.16 -36.97
N VAL A 112 -9.34 17.92 -37.22
CA VAL A 112 -10.30 17.64 -38.30
C VAL A 112 -9.70 18.13 -39.60
N ARG A 113 -9.59 17.24 -40.61
CA ARG A 113 -9.20 17.62 -41.97
C ARG A 113 -10.46 18.09 -42.70
N HIS A 114 -10.35 19.23 -43.38
CA HIS A 114 -11.44 19.83 -44.15
C HIS A 114 -11.77 19.01 -45.40
#